data_AF-A0AA37PG35-F1
#
_entry.id   AF-A0AA37PG35-F1
#
_cell.length_a   1.000
_cell.length_b   1.000
_cell.length_c   1.000
_cell.angle_alpha   90.00
_cell.angle_beta   90.00
_cell.angle_gamma   90.00
#
_symmetry.space_group_name_H-M   'P 1'
#
loop_
_entity.id
_entity.type
_entity.pdbx_description
1 polymer ?
#
loop_
_entity_poly.entity_id
_entity_poly.type
_entity_poly.pdbx_seq_one_letter_code
_entity_poly.pdbx_strand_id
1 'polypeptide(L)'
;MGQSTTQQTVPGVRVDVSNIKGTTRFNDLEQSIQSEMENCDMMIQRFMAHASEIRGFMAAHGGDLGQLTTDVNWLQRKYEGVKTTLDEDIVTLAHLKDLVKSDADIAKMAFAGADQLKLPAHYHQTWLTRGGSGNNTTNGSQDRNLEDVLTLFSNEADRLKELHQFQVQKIKEMEQHMPGVEHGLYERVRALRDQTQVPAFNMVLDLLETIKMMGDKIYEAAGAIVDVREKLTQLQRQYPTK
;
A
#
# COMPACT_ATOMS: atom_id res chain seq x y z
N MET A 1 -98.18 -9.56 41.01
CA MET A 1 -98.31 -11.00 40.74
C MET A 1 -97.69 -11.24 39.36
N GLY A 2 -96.40 -11.48 39.18
CA GLY A 2 -95.52 -12.42 39.88
C GLY A 2 -95.17 -13.53 38.89
N GLN A 3 -94.19 -13.31 38.01
CA GLN A 3 -93.53 -14.40 37.30
C GLN A 3 -92.05 -14.07 37.13
N SER A 4 -91.31 -14.41 38.18
CA SER A 4 -89.85 -14.46 38.20
C SER A 4 -89.41 -15.69 37.39
N THR A 5 -88.92 -15.45 36.18
CA THR A 5 -88.17 -16.46 35.41
C THR A 5 -86.92 -16.80 36.20
N THR A 6 -86.92 -17.99 36.79
CA THR A 6 -85.81 -18.55 37.54
C THR A 6 -84.71 -18.91 36.54
N GLN A 7 -83.74 -18.02 36.39
CA GLN A 7 -82.50 -18.32 35.69
C GLN A 7 -81.71 -19.27 36.59
N GLN A 8 -81.82 -20.57 36.34
CA GLN A 8 -80.96 -21.59 36.94
C GLN A 8 -79.53 -21.34 36.47
N THR A 9 -78.74 -20.66 37.29
CA THR A 9 -77.29 -20.73 37.25
C THR A 9 -76.88 -22.12 37.72
N VAL A 10 -76.46 -22.96 36.79
CA VAL A 10 -75.90 -24.28 37.09
C VAL A 10 -74.62 -24.05 37.93
N PRO A 11 -74.55 -24.59 39.16
CA PRO A 11 -73.39 -24.42 40.03
C PRO A 11 -72.17 -25.12 39.43
N GLY A 12 -71.02 -24.46 39.55
CA GLY A 12 -69.78 -24.71 38.83
C GLY A 12 -69.35 -26.17 38.73
N VAL A 13 -69.47 -26.73 37.52
CA VAL A 13 -68.71 -27.90 37.10
C VAL A 13 -67.38 -27.37 36.59
N ARG A 14 -66.30 -27.59 37.34
CA ARG A 14 -64.94 -27.31 36.85
C ARG A 14 -64.74 -28.17 35.59
N VAL A 15 -64.48 -27.52 34.46
CA VAL A 15 -64.44 -28.20 33.15
C VAL A 15 -63.08 -28.87 32.97
N ASP A 16 -63.09 -30.20 32.92
CA ASP A 16 -61.92 -31.02 32.56
C ASP A 16 -61.58 -30.92 31.06
N VAL A 17 -60.34 -31.27 30.71
CA VAL A 17 -59.74 -31.23 29.35
C VAL A 17 -60.68 -31.78 28.26
N SER A 18 -61.49 -32.80 28.58
CA SER A 18 -62.40 -33.47 27.66
C SER A 18 -63.62 -32.66 27.22
N ASN A 19 -63.96 -31.58 27.95
CA ASN A 19 -65.16 -30.76 27.71
C ASN A 19 -64.85 -29.29 27.41
N ILE A 20 -63.60 -28.96 27.08
CA ILE A 20 -63.21 -27.61 26.67
C ILE A 20 -63.86 -27.29 25.31
N LYS A 21 -64.71 -26.26 25.28
CA LYS A 21 -65.24 -25.65 24.05
C LYS A 21 -64.54 -24.31 23.84
N GLY A 22 -64.45 -23.84 22.60
CA GLY A 22 -63.82 -22.53 22.30
C GLY A 22 -64.46 -21.32 22.98
N THR A 23 -65.63 -21.49 23.62
CA THR A 23 -66.34 -20.45 24.39
C THR A 23 -66.21 -20.63 25.91
N THR A 24 -65.46 -21.61 26.40
CA THR A 24 -65.25 -21.83 27.84
C THR A 24 -64.41 -20.69 28.41
N ARG A 25 -64.88 -20.04 29.49
CA ARG A 25 -64.17 -18.93 30.12
C ARG A 25 -63.02 -19.49 30.98
N PHE A 26 -61.92 -18.72 31.07
CA PHE A 26 -60.74 -19.11 31.86
C PHE A 26 -61.09 -19.51 33.30
N ASN A 27 -61.98 -18.75 33.95
CA ASN A 27 -62.40 -18.98 35.34
C ASN A 27 -63.19 -20.29 35.57
N ASP A 28 -63.71 -20.92 34.51
CA ASP A 28 -64.52 -22.14 34.61
C ASP A 28 -63.68 -23.44 34.43
N LEU A 29 -62.39 -23.29 34.11
CA LEU A 29 -61.44 -24.40 33.95
C LEU A 29 -60.98 -24.98 35.30
N GLU A 30 -60.50 -26.23 35.24
CA GLU A 30 -59.85 -26.89 36.37
C GLU A 30 -58.51 -26.21 36.73
N GLN A 31 -58.12 -26.23 38.02
CA GLN A 31 -56.99 -25.44 38.54
C GLN A 31 -55.65 -25.88 37.94
N SER A 32 -55.49 -27.17 37.62
CA SER A 32 -54.33 -27.70 36.92
C SER A 32 -54.14 -27.06 35.54
N ILE A 33 -55.22 -27.01 34.75
CA ILE A 33 -55.20 -26.48 33.38
C ILE A 33 -55.00 -24.96 33.38
N GLN A 34 -55.61 -24.25 34.33
CA GLN A 34 -55.38 -22.81 34.51
C GLN A 34 -53.90 -22.52 34.80
N SER A 35 -53.29 -23.28 35.72
CA SER A 35 -51.87 -23.13 36.05
C SER A 35 -50.96 -23.47 34.87
N GLU A 36 -51.30 -24.48 34.07
CA GLU A 36 -50.52 -24.85 32.87
C GLU A 36 -50.63 -23.78 31.77
N MET A 37 -51.82 -23.21 31.56
CA MET A 37 -52.02 -22.09 30.62
C MET A 37 -51.29 -20.83 31.07
N GLU A 38 -51.34 -20.47 32.36
CA GLU A 38 -50.56 -19.35 32.90
C GLU A 38 -49.05 -19.57 32.74
N ASN A 39 -48.57 -20.79 32.98
CA ASN A 39 -47.15 -21.11 32.81
C ASN A 39 -46.72 -21.07 31.34
N CYS A 40 -47.56 -21.53 30.42
CA CYS A 40 -47.32 -21.39 28.98
C CYS A 40 -47.30 -19.92 28.54
N ASP A 41 -48.24 -19.10 29.02
CA ASP A 41 -48.30 -17.67 28.69
C ASP A 41 -47.07 -16.92 29.24
N MET A 42 -46.66 -17.20 30.48
CA MET A 42 -45.41 -16.67 31.05
C MET A 42 -44.20 -17.07 30.20
N MET A 43 -44.15 -18.32 29.71
CA MET A 43 -43.04 -18.79 28.88
C MET A 43 -43.01 -18.09 27.52
N ILE A 44 -44.17 -17.88 26.89
CA ILE A 44 -44.31 -17.14 25.62
C ILE A 44 -43.87 -15.69 25.82
N GLN A 45 -44.36 -15.02 26.87
CA GLN A 45 -43.96 -13.65 27.20
C GLN A 45 -42.45 -13.54 27.42
N ARG A 46 -41.84 -14.53 28.10
CA ARG A 46 -40.40 -14.60 28.29
C ARG A 46 -39.64 -14.75 26.97
N PHE A 47 -40.11 -15.60 26.06
CA PHE A 47 -39.50 -15.74 24.73
C PHE A 47 -39.64 -14.48 23.88
N MET A 48 -40.78 -13.78 23.97
CA MET A 48 -40.97 -12.48 23.31
C MET A 48 -40.01 -11.42 23.86
N ALA A 49 -39.82 -11.36 25.18
CA ALA A 49 -38.85 -10.47 25.82
C ALA A 49 -37.42 -10.78 25.35
N HIS A 50 -37.01 -12.05 25.38
CA HIS A 50 -35.70 -12.49 24.89
C HIS A 50 -35.49 -12.16 23.41
N ALA A 51 -36.50 -12.36 22.55
CA ALA A 51 -36.42 -12.01 21.14
C ALA A 51 -36.25 -10.49 20.94
N SER A 52 -36.91 -9.68 21.78
CA SER A 52 -36.73 -8.23 21.77
C SER A 52 -35.34 -7.80 22.24
N GLU A 53 -34.79 -8.44 23.26
CA GLU A 53 -33.43 -8.21 23.74
C GLU A 53 -32.40 -8.55 22.66
N ILE A 54 -32.52 -9.73 22.03
CA ILE A 54 -31.62 -10.15 20.94
C ILE A 54 -31.69 -9.15 19.78
N ARG A 55 -32.88 -8.67 19.43
CA ARG A 55 -33.03 -7.63 18.38
C ARG A 55 -32.32 -6.33 18.76
N GLY A 56 -32.33 -5.95 20.04
CA GLY A 56 -31.55 -4.83 20.57
C GLY A 56 -30.04 -5.05 20.43
N PHE A 57 -29.54 -6.25 20.79
CA PHE A 57 -28.14 -6.61 20.63
C PHE A 57 -27.67 -6.65 19.18
N MET A 58 -28.50 -7.12 18.25
CA MET A 58 -28.14 -7.21 16.83
C MET A 58 -27.87 -5.82 16.21
N ALA A 59 -28.58 -4.79 16.63
CA ALA A 59 -28.35 -3.43 16.13
C ALA A 59 -26.98 -2.88 16.58
N ALA A 60 -26.63 -3.07 17.85
CA ALA A 60 -25.32 -2.68 18.38
C ALA A 60 -24.18 -3.48 17.72
N HIS A 61 -24.34 -4.80 17.63
CA HIS A 61 -23.35 -5.68 16.99
C HIS A 61 -23.16 -5.34 15.50
N GLY A 62 -24.22 -4.93 14.79
CA GLY A 62 -24.11 -4.49 13.39
C GLY A 62 -23.19 -3.28 13.23
N GLY A 63 -23.23 -2.33 14.17
CA GLY A 63 -22.32 -1.19 14.22
C GLY A 63 -20.86 -1.62 14.41
N ASP A 64 -20.61 -2.50 15.38
CA ASP A 64 -19.27 -3.03 15.67
C ASP A 64 -18.66 -3.77 14.47
N LEU A 65 -19.49 -4.54 13.73
CA LEU A 65 -19.05 -5.28 12.54
C LEU A 65 -18.73 -4.35 11.36
N GLY A 66 -19.48 -3.26 11.21
CA GLY A 66 -19.20 -2.22 10.21
C GLY A 66 -17.90 -1.48 10.49
N GLN A 67 -17.63 -1.19 11.77
CA GLN A 67 -16.37 -0.60 12.19
C GLN A 67 -15.19 -1.55 11.94
N LEU A 68 -15.31 -2.83 12.31
CA LEU A 68 -14.26 -3.82 12.07
C LEU A 68 -13.86 -3.91 10.58
N THR A 69 -14.84 -3.89 9.68
CA THR A 69 -14.58 -3.92 8.23
C THR A 69 -13.82 -2.68 7.78
N THR A 70 -14.16 -1.51 8.33
CA THR A 70 -13.47 -0.25 8.04
C THR A 70 -12.03 -0.29 8.54
N ASP A 71 -11.82 -0.79 9.76
CA ASP A 71 -10.50 -0.88 10.39
C ASP A 71 -9.58 -1.85 9.65
N VAL A 72 -10.10 -3.00 9.21
CA VAL A 72 -9.33 -3.97 8.41
C VAL A 72 -8.90 -3.36 7.07
N ASN A 73 -9.80 -2.67 6.38
CA ASN A 73 -9.47 -1.98 5.12
C ASN A 73 -8.42 -0.89 5.33
N TRP A 74 -8.52 -0.13 6.42
CA TRP A 74 -7.53 0.87 6.78
C TRP A 74 -6.16 0.24 7.09
N LEU A 75 -6.14 -0.85 7.87
CA LEU A 75 -4.91 -1.55 8.23
C LEU A 75 -4.24 -2.14 6.99
N GLN A 76 -5.01 -2.71 6.06
CA GLN A 76 -4.49 -3.23 4.79
C GLN A 76 -3.82 -2.13 3.97
N ARG A 77 -4.46 -0.97 3.81
CA ARG A 77 -3.85 0.18 3.11
C ARG A 77 -2.59 0.67 3.80
N LYS A 78 -2.59 0.75 5.13
CA LYS A 78 -1.41 1.16 5.90
C LYS A 78 -0.28 0.15 5.75
N TYR A 79 -0.59 -1.15 5.78
CA TYR A 79 0.37 -2.21 5.57
C TYR A 79 0.99 -2.15 4.17
N GLU A 80 0.16 -1.94 3.14
CA GLU A 80 0.64 -1.78 1.77
C GLU A 80 1.57 -0.56 1.63
N GLY A 81 1.22 0.59 2.23
CA GLY A 81 2.09 1.76 2.26
C GLY A 81 3.42 1.52 2.98
N VAL A 82 3.41 0.84 4.13
CA VAL A 82 4.64 0.47 4.84
C VAL A 82 5.49 -0.49 4.00
N LYS A 83 4.85 -1.46 3.34
CA LYS A 83 5.54 -2.41 2.47
C LYS A 83 6.22 -1.70 1.30
N THR A 84 5.53 -0.80 0.61
CA THR A 84 6.13 -0.05 -0.51
C THR A 84 7.31 0.80 -0.06
N THR A 85 7.20 1.49 1.08
CA THR A 85 8.32 2.26 1.63
C THR A 85 9.49 1.36 2.03
N LEU A 86 9.22 0.19 2.61
CA LEU A 86 10.27 -0.76 2.96
C LEU A 86 10.98 -1.33 1.72
N ASP A 87 10.23 -1.62 0.65
CA ASP A 87 10.80 -2.08 -0.62
C ASP A 87 11.71 -0.99 -1.24
N GLU A 88 11.31 0.29 -1.16
CA GLU A 88 12.15 1.44 -1.54
C GLU A 88 13.41 1.55 -0.65
N ASP A 89 13.27 1.40 0.66
CA ASP A 89 14.38 1.41 1.61
C ASP A 89 15.40 0.29 1.34
N ILE A 90 14.95 -0.89 0.90
CA ILE A 90 15.85 -1.99 0.51
C ILE A 90 16.70 -1.59 -0.69
N VAL A 91 16.11 -0.96 -1.71
CA VAL A 91 16.83 -0.50 -2.90
C VAL A 91 17.82 0.60 -2.54
N THR A 92 17.41 1.57 -1.72
CA THR A 92 18.31 2.65 -1.29
C THR A 92 19.46 2.13 -0.43
N LEU A 93 19.21 1.15 0.46
CA LEU A 93 20.25 0.51 1.27
C LEU A 93 21.23 -0.29 0.40
N ALA A 94 20.75 -0.99 -0.63
CA ALA A 94 21.62 -1.68 -1.58
C ALA A 94 22.55 -0.70 -2.30
N HIS A 95 22.00 0.42 -2.79
CA HIS A 95 22.80 1.48 -3.41
C HIS A 95 23.80 2.10 -2.44
N LEU A 96 23.39 2.37 -1.19
CA LEU A 96 24.27 2.95 -0.17
C LEU A 96 25.39 1.97 0.22
N LYS A 97 25.10 0.67 0.27
CA LYS A 97 26.11 -0.36 0.49
C LYS A 97 27.15 -0.39 -0.63
N ASP A 98 26.72 -0.31 -1.88
CA ASP A 98 27.64 -0.30 -3.03
C ASP A 98 28.50 0.98 -3.03
N LEU A 99 27.92 2.12 -2.67
CA LEU A 99 28.64 3.38 -2.49
C LEU A 99 29.69 3.28 -1.37
N VAL A 100 29.31 2.80 -0.18
CA VAL A 100 30.25 2.63 0.95
C VAL A 100 31.37 1.66 0.59
N LYS A 101 31.06 0.60 -0.18
CA LYS A 101 32.08 -0.33 -0.65
C LYS A 101 33.07 0.36 -1.60
N SER A 102 32.56 1.11 -2.58
CA SER A 102 33.38 1.91 -3.50
C SER A 102 34.28 2.90 -2.74
N ASP A 103 33.71 3.66 -1.81
CA ASP A 103 34.45 4.64 -0.99
C ASP A 103 35.52 3.96 -0.12
N ALA A 104 35.20 2.80 0.47
CA ALA A 104 36.16 2.04 1.26
C ALA A 104 37.34 1.54 0.40
N ASP A 105 37.08 1.14 -0.83
CA ASP A 105 38.13 0.68 -1.74
C ASP A 105 39.00 1.87 -2.22
N ILE A 106 38.41 3.02 -2.52
CA ILE A 106 39.14 4.27 -2.81
C ILE A 106 40.00 4.69 -1.60
N ALA A 107 39.45 4.65 -0.39
CA ALA A 107 40.18 5.00 0.83
C ALA A 107 41.36 4.06 1.07
N LYS A 108 41.20 2.74 0.87
CA LYS A 108 42.30 1.78 0.98
C LYS A 108 43.42 2.09 0.01
N MET A 109 43.09 2.46 -1.24
CA MET A 109 44.10 2.86 -2.24
C MET A 109 44.84 4.13 -1.81
N ALA A 110 44.12 5.13 -1.29
CA ALA A 110 44.73 6.35 -0.78
C ALA A 110 45.67 6.10 0.42
N PHE A 111 45.27 5.24 1.37
CA PHE A 111 46.10 4.86 2.51
C PHE A 111 47.31 4.03 2.09
N ALA A 112 47.16 3.10 1.14
CA ALA A 112 48.28 2.34 0.59
C ALA A 112 49.34 3.27 -0.04
N GLY A 113 48.88 4.31 -0.75
CA GLY A 113 49.75 5.39 -1.20
C GLY A 113 50.45 6.09 -0.04
N ALA A 114 49.70 6.61 0.94
CA ALA A 114 50.28 7.32 2.08
C ALA A 114 51.34 6.48 2.84
N ASP A 115 51.09 5.18 3.04
CA ASP A 115 52.04 4.25 3.65
C ASP A 115 53.30 4.05 2.80
N GLN A 116 53.18 4.07 1.48
CA GLN A 116 54.34 3.99 0.61
C GLN A 116 55.16 5.29 0.60
N LEU A 117 54.53 6.46 0.79
CA LEU A 117 55.23 7.73 0.95
C LEU A 117 56.05 7.80 2.25
N LYS A 118 55.63 7.05 3.28
CA LYS A 118 56.32 6.92 4.57
C LYS A 118 57.64 6.16 4.48
N LEU A 119 57.82 5.34 3.43
CA LEU A 119 59.09 4.66 3.18
C LEU A 119 60.17 5.68 2.76
N PRO A 120 61.47 5.41 3.01
CA PRO A 120 62.55 6.22 2.45
C PRO A 120 62.48 6.28 0.92
N ALA A 121 62.89 7.40 0.31
CA ALA A 121 62.71 7.70 -1.12
C ALA A 121 63.25 6.64 -2.10
N HIS A 122 64.22 5.81 -1.69
CA HIS A 122 64.75 4.71 -2.50
C HIS A 122 63.86 3.45 -2.52
N TYR A 123 62.86 3.37 -1.63
CA TYR A 123 61.81 2.35 -1.60
C TYR A 123 60.47 2.86 -2.15
N HIS A 124 60.41 4.13 -2.58
CA HIS A 124 59.26 4.62 -3.34
C HIS A 124 59.26 3.91 -4.69
N GLN A 125 58.21 3.12 -4.97
CA GLN A 125 57.91 2.76 -6.36
C GLN A 125 57.46 4.06 -7.05
N THR A 126 57.80 4.27 -8.32
CA THR A 126 57.48 5.52 -9.04
C THR A 126 56.03 5.48 -9.52
N TRP A 127 55.18 6.41 -9.06
CA TRP A 127 53.73 6.35 -9.29
C TRP A 127 53.21 7.03 -10.57
N LEU A 128 54.11 7.60 -11.39
CA LEU A 128 53.72 8.56 -12.44
C LEU A 128 54.16 8.21 -13.86
N THR A 129 54.79 7.06 -14.12
CA THR A 129 55.23 6.74 -15.50
C THR A 129 54.31 5.72 -16.16
N ARG A 130 53.22 6.21 -16.74
CA ARG A 130 52.56 5.54 -17.87
C ARG A 130 53.58 5.49 -19.02
N GLY A 131 54.06 4.29 -19.36
CA GLY A 131 54.84 4.04 -20.58
C GLY A 131 56.31 3.68 -20.35
N GLY A 132 56.55 2.54 -19.72
CA GLY A 132 57.85 1.87 -19.76
C GLY A 132 57.65 0.42 -20.14
N SER A 133 57.81 0.08 -21.42
CA SER A 133 58.02 -1.30 -21.86
C SER A 133 59.28 -1.82 -21.15
N GLY A 134 59.11 -2.72 -20.18
CA GLY A 134 60.21 -3.19 -19.35
C GLY A 134 59.85 -4.39 -18.48
N ASN A 135 59.97 -5.57 -19.09
CA ASN A 135 60.18 -6.88 -18.48
C ASN A 135 59.43 -7.23 -17.18
N ASN A 136 58.40 -8.05 -17.39
CA ASN A 136 58.01 -9.23 -16.60
C ASN A 136 58.94 -9.54 -15.42
N THR A 137 58.72 -8.88 -14.28
CA THR A 137 59.27 -9.32 -13.00
C THR A 137 58.08 -9.59 -12.09
N THR A 138 57.91 -10.87 -11.79
CA THR A 138 56.89 -11.46 -10.93
C THR A 138 56.98 -10.94 -9.50
N ASN A 139 56.41 -9.76 -9.23
CA ASN A 139 56.00 -9.30 -7.90
C ASN A 139 54.63 -8.59 -8.02
N GLY A 140 53.61 -9.39 -8.35
CA GLY A 140 52.31 -8.97 -8.89
C GLY A 140 51.32 -8.32 -7.91
N SER A 141 51.76 -7.63 -6.86
CA SER A 141 50.86 -6.96 -5.90
C SER A 141 51.04 -5.44 -5.81
N GLN A 142 52.19 -4.88 -6.17
CA GLN A 142 52.44 -3.43 -6.02
C GLN A 142 52.12 -2.62 -7.29
N ASP A 143 52.42 -3.12 -8.49
CA ASP A 143 52.13 -2.41 -9.75
C ASP A 143 50.63 -2.24 -10.04
N ARG A 144 49.77 -3.11 -9.48
CA ARG A 144 48.33 -3.01 -9.69
C ARG A 144 47.72 -1.77 -9.03
N ASN A 145 48.28 -1.29 -7.91
CA ASN A 145 47.72 -0.14 -7.20
C ASN A 145 47.93 1.20 -7.95
N LEU A 146 48.97 1.31 -8.80
CA LEU A 146 49.28 2.53 -9.56
C LEU A 146 48.38 2.69 -10.79
N GLU A 147 48.17 1.60 -11.52
CA GLU A 147 47.22 1.57 -12.64
C GLU A 147 45.80 1.84 -12.12
N ASP A 148 45.49 1.38 -10.90
CA ASP A 148 44.22 1.63 -10.22
C ASP A 148 43.96 3.13 -9.98
N VAL A 149 44.91 3.89 -9.42
CA VAL A 149 44.68 5.33 -9.12
C VAL A 149 44.48 6.17 -10.38
N LEU A 150 45.24 5.94 -11.44
CA LEU A 150 45.01 6.63 -12.72
C LEU A 150 43.66 6.24 -13.33
N THR A 151 43.26 4.96 -13.24
CA THR A 151 41.94 4.53 -13.69
C THR A 151 40.80 5.10 -12.84
N LEU A 152 41.00 5.25 -11.53
CA LEU A 152 40.06 5.92 -10.61
C LEU A 152 39.87 7.38 -10.99
N PHE A 153 40.95 8.14 -11.16
CA PHE A 153 40.85 9.55 -11.54
C PHE A 153 40.25 9.72 -12.94
N SER A 154 40.54 8.81 -13.88
CA SER A 154 39.87 8.85 -15.19
C SER A 154 38.38 8.51 -15.08
N ASN A 155 38.02 7.50 -14.28
CA ASN A 155 36.63 7.11 -14.07
C ASN A 155 35.84 8.22 -13.37
N GLU A 156 36.43 8.87 -12.36
CA GLU A 156 35.81 10.00 -11.67
C GLU A 156 35.70 11.24 -12.58
N ALA A 157 36.69 11.47 -13.46
CA ALA A 157 36.59 12.53 -14.48
C ALA A 157 35.47 12.25 -15.48
N ASP A 158 35.31 11.01 -15.93
CA ASP A 158 34.22 10.58 -16.80
C ASP A 158 32.86 10.71 -16.10
N ARG A 159 32.76 10.30 -14.84
CA ARG A 159 31.56 10.46 -14.00
C ARG A 159 31.19 11.93 -13.80
N LEU A 160 32.17 12.80 -13.50
CA LEU A 160 31.92 14.23 -13.32
C LEU A 160 31.45 14.89 -14.63
N LYS A 161 31.99 14.43 -15.77
CA LYS A 161 31.54 14.87 -17.10
C LYS A 161 30.09 14.44 -17.37
N GLU A 162 29.71 13.21 -17.06
CA GLU A 162 28.33 12.74 -17.18
C GLU A 162 27.38 13.55 -16.27
N LEU A 163 27.77 13.78 -15.01
CA LEU A 163 27.00 14.58 -14.07
C LEU A 163 26.82 16.02 -14.56
N HIS A 164 27.87 16.62 -15.14
CA HIS A 164 27.77 17.94 -15.75
C HIS A 164 26.80 17.96 -16.93
N GLN A 165 26.87 16.96 -17.82
CA GLN A 165 25.93 16.84 -18.94
C GLN A 165 24.48 16.69 -18.46
N PHE A 166 24.25 15.89 -17.41
CA PHE A 166 22.96 15.74 -16.78
C PHE A 166 22.44 17.06 -16.18
N GLN A 167 23.30 17.81 -15.48
CA GLN A 167 22.93 19.13 -14.93
C GLN A 167 22.59 20.14 -16.03
N VAL A 168 23.37 20.20 -17.11
CA VAL A 168 23.08 21.06 -18.27
C VAL A 168 21.74 20.68 -18.91
N GLN A 169 21.47 19.38 -19.06
CA GLN A 169 20.19 18.89 -19.56
C GLN A 169 19.03 19.30 -18.63
N LYS A 170 19.20 19.23 -17.31
CA LYS A 170 18.20 19.69 -16.35
C LYS A 170 17.96 21.18 -16.41
N ILE A 171 18.99 21.99 -16.59
CA ILE A 171 18.85 23.44 -16.79
C ILE A 171 18.05 23.72 -18.07
N LYS A 172 18.37 23.02 -19.17
CA LYS A 172 17.63 23.15 -20.42
C LYS A 172 16.16 22.73 -20.30
N GLU A 173 15.88 21.66 -19.54
CA GLU A 173 14.50 21.25 -19.22
C GLU A 173 13.78 22.32 -18.38
N MET A 174 14.45 22.93 -17.39
CA MET A 174 13.89 24.03 -16.60
C MET A 174 13.60 25.27 -17.46
N GLU A 175 14.49 25.62 -18.38
CA GLU A 175 14.29 26.70 -19.36
C GLU A 175 13.10 26.41 -20.27
N GLN A 176 12.92 25.15 -20.69
CA GLN A 176 11.76 24.74 -21.49
C GLN A 176 10.45 24.81 -20.69
N HIS A 177 10.50 24.54 -19.39
CA HIS A 177 9.31 24.56 -18.52
C HIS A 177 8.93 25.99 -18.06
N MET A 178 9.87 26.93 -18.03
CA MET A 178 9.66 28.33 -17.61
C MET A 178 8.51 29.02 -18.36
N PRO A 179 8.46 29.00 -19.71
CA PRO A 179 7.32 29.53 -20.44
C PRO A 179 6.00 28.85 -20.04
N GLY A 180 6.00 27.53 -19.82
CA GLY A 180 4.81 26.81 -19.38
C GLY A 180 4.31 27.29 -18.00
N VAL A 181 5.23 27.58 -17.08
CA VAL A 181 4.90 28.13 -15.74
C VAL A 181 4.38 29.57 -15.85
N GLU A 182 4.99 30.40 -16.71
CA GLU A 182 4.53 31.77 -16.95
C GLU A 182 3.11 31.77 -17.54
N HIS A 183 2.87 30.96 -18.58
CA HIS A 183 1.54 30.84 -19.20
C HIS A 183 0.50 30.29 -18.20
N GLY A 184 0.86 29.27 -17.42
CA GLY A 184 -0.03 28.72 -16.37
C GLY A 184 -0.33 29.73 -15.26
N LEU A 185 0.63 30.59 -14.89
CA LEU A 185 0.40 31.67 -13.94
C LEU A 185 -0.48 32.78 -14.53
N TYR A 186 -0.24 33.19 -15.79
CA TYR A 186 -1.08 34.17 -16.47
C TYR A 186 -2.51 33.68 -16.62
N GLU A 187 -2.71 32.40 -16.93
CA GLU A 187 -4.03 31.78 -17.03
C GLU A 187 -4.72 31.75 -15.67
N ARG A 188 -4.01 31.38 -14.59
CA ARG A 188 -4.56 31.38 -13.23
C ARG A 188 -4.86 32.79 -12.71
N VAL A 189 -3.99 33.77 -12.98
CA VAL A 189 -4.20 35.18 -12.63
C VAL A 189 -5.37 35.76 -13.41
N ARG A 190 -5.51 35.40 -14.70
CA ARG A 190 -6.66 35.80 -15.52
C ARG A 190 -7.96 35.16 -15.02
N ALA A 191 -7.95 33.87 -14.68
CA ALA A 191 -9.10 33.16 -14.14
C ALA A 191 -9.52 33.71 -12.76
N LEU A 192 -8.56 34.11 -11.92
CA LEU A 192 -8.85 34.78 -10.64
C LEU A 192 -9.37 36.21 -10.84
N ARG A 193 -8.86 36.94 -11.84
CA ARG A 193 -9.27 38.30 -12.16
C ARG A 193 -10.65 38.37 -12.80
N ASP A 194 -10.99 37.43 -13.67
CA ASP A 194 -12.28 37.39 -14.36
C ASP A 194 -13.42 36.85 -13.47
N GLN A 195 -13.13 36.42 -12.24
CA GLN A 195 -14.08 35.91 -11.23
C GLN A 195 -15.18 34.99 -11.82
N THR A 196 -14.88 34.36 -12.94
CA THR A 196 -15.71 33.35 -13.57
C THR A 196 -15.25 32.08 -12.88
N GLN A 197 -16.14 31.52 -12.06
CA GLN A 197 -16.03 30.19 -11.48
C GLN A 197 -15.18 29.31 -12.39
N VAL A 198 -13.92 29.06 -12.00
CA VAL A 198 -13.08 28.06 -12.66
C VAL A 198 -13.92 26.79 -12.61
N PRO A 199 -14.36 26.22 -13.75
CA PRO A 199 -15.28 25.10 -13.69
C PRO A 199 -14.47 23.96 -13.10
N ALA A 200 -14.63 23.66 -11.82
CA ALA A 200 -14.01 22.51 -11.17
C ALA A 200 -14.30 21.23 -11.97
N PHE A 201 -15.41 21.24 -12.71
CA PHE A 201 -15.78 20.25 -13.71
C PHE A 201 -14.76 20.06 -14.84
N ASN A 202 -14.18 21.13 -15.39
CA ASN A 202 -13.16 21.03 -16.45
C ASN A 202 -11.85 20.42 -15.92
N MET A 203 -11.46 20.74 -14.68
CA MET A 203 -10.29 20.11 -14.03
C MET A 203 -10.52 18.62 -13.78
N VAL A 204 -11.75 18.22 -13.42
CA VAL A 204 -12.10 16.80 -13.24
C VAL A 204 -12.11 16.05 -14.58
N LEU A 205 -12.60 16.68 -15.65
CA LEU A 205 -12.55 16.10 -17.00
C LEU A 205 -11.10 15.96 -17.50
N ASP A 206 -10.26 16.96 -17.27
CA ASP A 206 -8.82 16.91 -17.57
C ASP A 206 -8.11 15.82 -16.76
N LEU A 207 -8.43 15.68 -15.47
CA LEU A 207 -7.91 14.60 -14.63
C LEU A 207 -8.36 13.22 -15.13
N LEU A 208 -9.60 13.09 -15.59
CA LEU A 208 -10.10 11.84 -16.17
C LEU A 208 -9.38 11.51 -17.48
N GLU A 209 -9.16 12.51 -18.33
CA GLU A 209 -8.43 12.37 -19.59
C GLU A 209 -6.97 11.98 -19.34
N THR A 210 -6.30 12.63 -18.39
CA THR A 210 -4.92 12.28 -18.00
C THR A 210 -4.82 10.88 -17.39
N ILE A 211 -5.78 10.44 -16.58
CA ILE A 211 -5.84 9.05 -16.08
C ILE A 211 -6.00 8.07 -17.24
N LYS A 212 -6.87 8.37 -18.21
CA LYS A 212 -7.05 7.52 -19.39
C LYS A 212 -5.77 7.45 -20.21
N MET A 213 -5.14 8.60 -20.50
CA MET A 213 -3.87 8.66 -21.21
C MET A 213 -2.76 7.92 -20.47
N MET A 214 -2.72 8.03 -19.14
CA MET A 214 -1.79 7.26 -18.32
C MET A 214 -2.05 5.76 -18.44
N GLY A 215 -3.32 5.33 -18.40
CA GLY A 215 -3.72 3.94 -18.62
C GLY A 215 -3.24 3.41 -19.97
N ASP A 216 -3.49 4.15 -21.05
CA ASP A 216 -3.07 3.77 -22.40
C ASP A 216 -1.55 3.63 -22.51
N LYS A 217 -0.79 4.57 -21.92
CA LYS A 217 0.68 4.49 -21.85
C LYS A 217 1.18 3.31 -21.02
N ILE A 218 0.49 2.94 -19.95
CA ILE A 218 0.83 1.75 -19.15
C ILE A 218 0.63 0.48 -19.98
N TYR A 219 -0.44 0.39 -20.77
CA TYR A 219 -0.66 -0.74 -21.67
C TYR A 219 0.40 -0.81 -22.77
N GLU A 220 0.79 0.32 -23.35
CA GLU A 220 1.87 0.39 -24.34
C GLU A 220 3.21 -0.08 -23.74
N ALA A 221 3.56 0.43 -22.56
CA ALA A 221 4.78 0.03 -21.84
C ALA A 221 4.76 -1.45 -21.47
N ALA A 222 3.61 -1.98 -21.02
CA ALA A 222 3.45 -3.39 -20.74
C ALA A 222 3.65 -4.26 -22.00
N GLY A 223 3.12 -3.82 -23.15
CA GLY A 223 3.37 -4.45 -24.44
C GLY A 223 4.85 -4.49 -24.79
N ALA A 224 5.55 -3.36 -24.68
CA ALA A 224 6.98 -3.29 -24.92
C ALA A 224 7.80 -4.20 -23.97
N ILE A 225 7.43 -4.29 -22.70
CA ILE A 225 8.09 -5.18 -21.72
C ILE A 225 7.87 -6.65 -22.09
N VAL A 226 6.65 -7.02 -22.52
CA VAL A 226 6.35 -8.38 -22.97
C VAL A 226 7.14 -8.73 -24.22
N ASP A 227 7.23 -7.83 -25.19
CA ASP A 227 8.02 -8.02 -26.41
C ASP A 227 9.51 -8.22 -26.10
N VAL A 228 10.07 -7.40 -25.20
CA VAL A 228 11.47 -7.55 -24.77
C VAL A 228 11.66 -8.85 -24.02
N ARG A 229 10.73 -9.25 -23.15
CA ARG A 229 10.77 -10.54 -22.45
C ARG A 229 10.70 -11.72 -23.41
N GLU A 230 9.86 -11.64 -24.44
CA GLU A 230 9.76 -12.69 -25.44
C GLU A 230 11.04 -12.80 -26.25
N LYS A 231 11.58 -11.67 -26.72
CA LYS A 231 12.89 -11.62 -27.42
C LYS A 231 14.02 -12.17 -26.54
N LEU A 232 14.05 -11.82 -25.26
CA LEU A 232 15.02 -12.36 -24.30
C LEU A 232 14.86 -13.89 -24.15
N THR A 233 13.62 -14.37 -24.04
CA THR A 233 13.32 -15.80 -23.93
C THR A 233 13.71 -16.55 -25.21
N GLN A 234 13.49 -15.95 -26.37
CA GLN A 234 13.92 -16.49 -27.66
C GLN A 234 15.45 -16.56 -27.76
N LEU A 235 16.16 -15.52 -27.31
CA LEU A 235 17.62 -15.52 -27.22
C LEU A 235 18.14 -16.59 -26.24
N GLN A 236 17.50 -16.75 -25.09
CA GLN A 236 17.83 -17.80 -24.11
C GLN A 236 17.57 -19.21 -24.66
N ARG A 237 16.57 -19.39 -25.53
CA ARG A 237 16.34 -20.66 -26.24
C ARG A 237 17.37 -20.91 -27.35
N GLN A 238 17.83 -19.87 -28.04
CA GLN A 238 18.87 -19.98 -29.07
C GLN A 238 20.26 -20.23 -28.48
N TYR A 239 20.54 -19.66 -27.31
CA TYR A 239 21.78 -19.86 -26.56
C TYR A 239 21.47 -20.40 -25.17
N PRO A 240 21.11 -21.70 -25.04
CA PRO A 240 20.98 -22.29 -23.72
C PRO A 240 22.37 -22.25 -23.06
N THR A 241 22.51 -21.40 -22.04
CA THR A 241 23.64 -21.45 -21.12
C THR A 241 23.67 -22.87 -20.53
N LYS A 242 24.75 -23.61 -20.83
CA LYS A 242 25.03 -24.92 -20.22
C LYS A 242 25.10 -24.82 -18.71
#